data_AF-A0AAN5I889-F1
#
_entry.id   AF-A0AAN5I889-F1
#
_cell.length_a   1.000
_cell.length_b   1.000
_cell.length_c   1.000
_cell.angle_alpha   90.00
_cell.angle_beta   90.00
_cell.angle_gamma   90.00
#
_symmetry.space_group_name_H-M   'P 1'
#
loop_
_entity.id
_entity.type
_entity.pdbx_description
1 polymer ?
#
loop_
_entity_poly.entity_id
_entity_poly.type
_entity_poly.pdbx_seq_one_letter_code
_entity_poly.pdbx_strand_id
1 'polypeptide(L)'
;KMSDDDPMVGGRLLSTLKVVELRDELKSRGQPYAGTKAVLAERLKEFLAASGETEPEAPSKEQEDDFVAAYRAKQQAALEQQKSTAAKIRRESESSPVKSPKKSAEEETDEEGKKEDESEKQQAAEEEENKKKEEEETARKAAEEEKRKKEEAAAQKAADEKRKKEEEAAAAEKKRKEEDELKKKQEAEAKAKAAKEAEEK
;
A
#
# COMPACT_ATOMS: atom_id res chain seq x y z
N LYS A 1 23.71 11.44 -9.30
CA LYS A 1 22.36 11.64 -9.86
C LYS A 1 21.71 10.27 -9.90
N MET A 2 20.92 9.93 -8.87
CA MET A 2 20.03 8.78 -8.99
C MET A 2 18.84 9.27 -9.79
N SER A 3 18.53 8.57 -10.88
CA SER A 3 17.49 8.98 -11.80
C SER A 3 16.14 8.79 -11.13
N ASP A 4 15.50 9.90 -10.74
CA ASP A 4 14.12 9.93 -10.23
C ASP A 4 13.07 9.41 -11.24
N ASP A 5 13.52 9.03 -12.45
CA ASP A 5 12.76 8.45 -13.58
C ASP A 5 12.87 6.91 -13.70
N ASP A 6 13.39 6.21 -12.69
CA ASP A 6 13.37 4.73 -12.70
C ASP A 6 12.03 4.22 -12.13
N PRO A 7 11.16 3.63 -12.95
CA PRO A 7 9.83 3.23 -12.51
C PRO A 7 9.90 2.13 -11.43
N MET A 8 8.95 2.18 -10.49
CA MET A 8 8.84 1.18 -9.44
C MET A 8 7.89 0.05 -9.87
N VAL A 9 8.32 -1.19 -9.68
CA VAL A 9 7.51 -2.40 -9.92
C VAL A 9 7.50 -3.22 -8.64
N GLY A 10 6.32 -3.45 -8.08
CA GLY A 10 6.17 -4.16 -6.80
C GLY A 10 6.89 -3.45 -5.63
N GLY A 11 6.94 -2.12 -5.64
CA GLY A 11 7.60 -1.31 -4.61
C GLY A 11 9.13 -1.33 -4.66
N ARG A 12 9.73 -1.85 -5.74
CA ARG A 12 11.19 -1.85 -5.97
C ARG A 12 11.51 -1.15 -7.29
N LEU A 13 12.66 -0.49 -7.35
CA LEU A 13 13.15 0.13 -8.58
C LEU A 13 13.44 -0.95 -9.63
N LEU A 14 13.02 -0.71 -10.86
CA LEU A 14 13.18 -1.62 -11.99
C LEU A 14 14.65 -2.04 -12.22
N SER A 15 15.60 -1.14 -12.00
CA SER A 15 17.05 -1.43 -12.08
C SER A 15 17.54 -2.45 -11.04
N THR A 16 16.91 -2.50 -9.87
CA THR A 16 17.27 -3.40 -8.75
C THR A 16 16.77 -4.82 -8.96
N LEU A 17 15.76 -5.02 -9.81
CA LEU A 17 15.17 -6.33 -10.07
C LEU A 17 16.16 -7.29 -10.74
N LYS A 18 16.01 -8.57 -10.42
CA LYS A 18 16.77 -9.66 -11.05
C LYS A 18 16.17 -10.03 -12.40
N VAL A 19 16.96 -10.68 -13.26
CA VAL A 19 16.50 -11.12 -14.60
C VAL A 19 15.28 -12.03 -14.50
N VAL A 20 15.21 -12.88 -13.48
CA VAL A 20 14.05 -13.77 -13.24
C VAL A 20 12.80 -12.94 -12.96
N GLU A 21 12.89 -12.00 -12.02
CA GLU A 21 11.79 -11.09 -11.66
C GLU A 21 11.32 -10.26 -12.86
N LEU A 22 12.25 -9.70 -13.64
CA LEU A 22 11.92 -8.96 -14.87
C LEU A 22 11.19 -9.84 -15.90
N ARG A 23 11.55 -11.12 -16.03
CA ARG A 23 10.86 -12.06 -16.92
C ARG A 23 9.47 -12.41 -16.41
N ASP A 24 9.32 -12.60 -15.12
CA ASP A 24 8.04 -12.93 -14.50
C ASP A 24 7.05 -11.78 -14.62
N GLU A 25 7.51 -10.53 -14.41
CA GLU A 25 6.73 -9.32 -14.65
C GLU A 25 6.30 -9.19 -16.11
N LEU A 26 7.24 -9.34 -17.06
CA LEU A 26 6.93 -9.29 -18.49
C LEU A 26 5.96 -10.41 -18.90
N LYS A 27 6.16 -11.64 -18.41
CA LYS A 27 5.30 -12.78 -18.71
C LYS A 27 3.90 -12.60 -18.16
N SER A 28 3.77 -12.08 -16.93
CA SER A 28 2.47 -11.77 -16.31
C SER A 28 1.72 -10.68 -17.08
N ARG A 29 2.45 -9.73 -17.67
CA ARG A 29 1.93 -8.64 -18.52
C ARG A 29 1.76 -9.04 -19.99
N GLY A 30 2.04 -10.29 -20.36
CA GLY A 30 1.95 -10.78 -21.74
C GLY A 30 2.98 -10.19 -22.71
N GLN A 31 4.06 -9.61 -22.19
CA GLN A 31 5.16 -9.03 -22.96
C GLN A 31 6.24 -10.08 -23.27
N PRO A 32 7.00 -9.90 -24.37
CA PRO A 32 8.10 -10.80 -24.69
C PRO A 32 9.18 -10.78 -23.59
N TYR A 33 9.61 -11.97 -23.16
CA TYR A 33 10.54 -12.16 -22.02
C TYR A 33 11.93 -12.68 -22.44
N ALA A 34 12.23 -12.65 -23.74
CA ALA A 34 13.54 -13.00 -24.28
C ALA A 34 14.48 -11.77 -24.32
N GLY A 35 15.76 -11.99 -24.01
CA GLY A 35 16.81 -10.95 -24.05
C GLY A 35 17.74 -10.94 -22.84
N THR A 36 18.64 -9.96 -22.82
CA THR A 36 19.52 -9.62 -21.69
C THR A 36 18.78 -8.77 -20.65
N LYS A 37 19.35 -8.61 -19.44
CA LYS A 37 18.73 -7.82 -18.35
C LYS A 37 18.31 -6.42 -18.81
N ALA A 38 19.18 -5.72 -19.54
CA ALA A 38 18.91 -4.37 -20.03
C ALA A 38 17.70 -4.33 -20.98
N VAL A 39 17.62 -5.26 -21.94
CA VAL A 39 16.51 -5.34 -22.90
C VAL A 39 15.18 -5.60 -22.20
N LEU A 40 15.18 -6.46 -21.16
CA LEU A 40 13.97 -6.74 -20.38
C LEU A 40 13.54 -5.52 -19.56
N ALA A 41 14.50 -4.82 -18.95
CA ALA A 41 14.25 -3.61 -18.19
C ALA A 41 13.68 -2.49 -19.08
N GLU A 42 14.30 -2.21 -20.24
CA GLU A 42 13.80 -1.20 -21.18
C GLU A 42 12.39 -1.52 -21.67
N ARG A 43 12.12 -2.78 -22.05
CA ARG A 43 10.79 -3.19 -22.48
C ARG A 43 9.74 -3.01 -21.39
N LEU A 44 10.08 -3.38 -20.15
CA LEU A 44 9.16 -3.20 -19.02
C LEU A 44 8.97 -1.71 -18.69
N LYS A 45 10.02 -0.89 -18.82
CA LYS A 45 9.95 0.57 -18.67
C LYS A 45 9.06 1.21 -19.73
N GLU A 46 9.21 0.83 -20.99
CA GLU A 46 8.36 1.31 -22.09
C GLU A 46 6.90 0.92 -21.88
N PHE A 47 6.65 -0.32 -21.44
CA PHE A 47 5.31 -0.78 -21.13
C PHE A 47 4.66 0.05 -20.03
N LEU A 48 5.38 0.29 -18.93
CA LEU A 48 4.88 1.08 -17.80
C LEU A 48 4.61 2.54 -18.18
N ALA A 49 5.50 3.13 -18.98
CA ALA A 49 5.31 4.48 -19.51
C ALA A 49 4.10 4.57 -20.46
N ALA A 50 3.84 3.51 -21.24
CA ALA A 50 2.71 3.44 -22.16
C ALA A 50 1.38 3.09 -21.45
N SER A 51 1.41 2.29 -20.39
CA SER A 51 0.23 1.90 -19.62
C SER A 51 -0.24 2.97 -18.63
N GLY A 52 0.57 4.02 -18.41
CA GLY A 52 0.27 5.07 -17.43
C GLY A 52 0.38 4.59 -15.98
N GLU A 53 0.89 3.37 -15.75
CA GLU A 53 1.04 2.75 -14.43
C GLU A 53 2.23 3.34 -13.65
N THR A 54 2.96 4.28 -14.25
CA THR A 54 4.05 5.06 -13.66
C THR A 54 3.65 6.45 -13.19
N GLU A 55 2.40 6.87 -13.33
CA GLU A 55 1.94 8.04 -12.61
C GLU A 55 1.81 7.68 -11.12
N PRO A 56 2.48 8.41 -10.20
CA PRO A 56 2.07 8.37 -8.81
C PRO A 56 0.61 8.81 -8.80
N GLU A 57 -0.28 7.83 -8.61
CA GLU A 57 -1.71 8.02 -8.55
C GLU A 57 -1.96 9.18 -7.58
N ALA A 58 -2.28 10.34 -8.15
CA ALA A 58 -2.82 11.44 -7.37
C ALA A 58 -4.00 10.85 -6.60
N PRO A 59 -3.99 10.91 -5.26
CA PRO A 59 -4.92 10.14 -4.46
C PRO A 59 -6.33 10.42 -4.95
N SER A 60 -6.98 9.36 -5.44
CA SER A 60 -8.37 9.36 -5.86
C SER A 60 -9.16 10.10 -4.79
N LYS A 61 -9.68 11.29 -5.15
CA LYS A 61 -10.60 12.07 -4.33
C LYS A 61 -11.93 11.33 -4.26
N GLU A 62 -12.00 10.26 -3.50
CA GLU A 62 -13.26 9.58 -3.24
C GLU A 62 -13.13 8.89 -1.89
N GLN A 63 -13.74 9.54 -0.89
CA GLN A 63 -13.81 9.15 0.52
C GLN A 63 -12.53 9.40 1.34
N GLU A 64 -12.17 10.69 1.53
CA GLU A 64 -11.50 11.03 2.79
C GLU A 64 -12.47 10.65 3.92
N ASP A 65 -12.11 9.64 4.72
CA ASP A 65 -12.87 9.24 5.92
C ASP A 65 -13.25 10.50 6.70
N ASP A 66 -14.56 10.73 6.92
CA ASP A 66 -15.09 11.94 7.59
C ASP A 66 -14.36 12.28 8.90
N PHE A 67 -13.84 11.24 9.58
CA PHE A 67 -13.02 11.37 10.77
C PHE A 67 -11.68 12.08 10.52
N VAL A 68 -10.97 11.72 9.45
CA VAL A 68 -9.68 12.34 9.06
C VAL A 68 -9.93 13.77 8.58
N ALA A 69 -11.02 14.03 7.86
CA ALA A 69 -11.41 15.36 7.45
C ALA A 69 -11.71 16.27 8.67
N ALA A 70 -12.49 15.78 9.63
CA ALA A 70 -12.78 16.49 10.87
C ALA A 70 -11.50 16.77 11.68
N TYR A 71 -10.58 15.80 11.73
CA TYR A 71 -9.31 15.96 12.42
C TYR A 71 -8.42 17.04 11.77
N ARG A 72 -8.30 17.03 10.44
CA ARG A 72 -7.56 18.07 9.70
C ARG A 72 -8.22 19.44 9.86
N ALA A 73 -9.54 19.52 9.79
CA ALA A 73 -10.27 20.77 10.02
C ALA A 73 -10.03 21.32 11.44
N LYS A 74 -9.99 20.45 12.46
CA LYS A 74 -9.66 20.84 13.84
C LYS A 74 -8.24 21.38 13.96
N GLN A 75 -7.26 20.73 13.32
CA GLN A 75 -5.88 21.23 13.29
C GLN A 75 -5.80 22.60 12.59
N GLN A 76 -6.48 22.78 11.46
CA GLN A 76 -6.50 24.04 10.73
C GLN A 76 -7.12 25.17 11.55
N ALA A 77 -8.26 24.92 12.21
CA ALA A 77 -8.92 25.90 13.07
C ALA A 77 -8.03 26.34 14.24
N ALA A 78 -7.29 25.41 14.86
CA ALA A 78 -6.36 25.75 15.93
C ALA A 78 -5.22 26.67 15.44
N LEU A 79 -4.67 26.39 14.25
CA LEU A 79 -3.65 27.25 13.64
C LEU A 79 -4.20 28.64 13.27
N GLU A 80 -5.44 28.73 12.78
CA GLU A 80 -6.08 30.02 12.48
C GLU A 80 -6.35 30.84 13.73
N GLN A 81 -6.77 30.21 14.84
CA GLN A 81 -6.94 30.90 16.10
C GLN A 81 -5.61 31.51 16.57
N GLN A 82 -4.52 30.73 16.54
CA GLN A 82 -3.18 31.23 16.88
C GLN A 82 -2.73 32.38 15.97
N LYS A 83 -3.00 32.29 14.66
CA LYS A 83 -2.68 33.37 13.72
C LYS A 83 -3.50 34.64 14.01
N SER A 84 -4.78 34.51 14.32
CA SER A 84 -5.64 35.66 14.60
C SER A 84 -5.30 36.33 15.93
N THR A 85 -4.97 35.55 16.97
CA THR A 85 -4.55 36.10 18.28
C THR A 85 -3.20 36.80 18.14
N ALA A 86 -2.23 36.20 17.45
CA ALA A 86 -0.95 36.83 17.16
C ALA A 86 -1.11 38.13 16.35
N ALA A 87 -1.97 38.13 15.33
CA ALA A 87 -2.25 39.34 14.54
C ALA A 87 -2.95 40.43 15.37
N LYS A 88 -3.84 40.04 16.29
CA LYS A 88 -4.52 40.96 17.20
C LYS A 88 -3.54 41.62 18.18
N ILE A 89 -2.65 40.84 18.80
CA ILE A 89 -1.58 41.35 19.67
C ILE A 89 -0.69 42.33 18.90
N ARG A 90 -0.31 41.99 17.67
CA ARG A 90 0.49 42.89 16.82
C ARG A 90 -0.24 44.20 16.56
N ARG A 91 -1.52 44.15 16.19
CA ARG A 91 -2.33 45.35 15.90
C ARG A 91 -2.55 46.22 17.15
N GLU A 92 -2.77 45.63 18.31
CA GLU A 92 -2.90 46.36 19.59
C GLU A 92 -1.57 46.96 20.05
N SER A 93 -0.44 46.27 19.78
CA SER A 93 0.90 46.81 20.03
C SER A 93 1.27 47.97 19.09
N GLU A 94 0.75 47.97 17.85
CA GLU A 94 0.96 49.04 16.88
C GLU A 94 -0.04 50.21 17.05
N SER A 95 -1.19 50.01 17.69
CA SER A 95 -2.20 51.06 17.91
C SER A 95 -2.10 51.78 19.25
N SER A 96 -1.16 51.40 20.11
CA SER A 96 -0.88 52.11 21.36
C SER A 96 0.06 53.29 21.07
N PRO A 97 -0.40 54.56 21.19
CA PRO A 97 0.47 55.71 21.01
C PRO A 97 1.55 55.68 22.08
N VAL A 98 2.80 55.72 21.63
CA VAL A 98 4.02 55.79 22.44
C VAL A 98 3.87 56.90 23.49
N LYS A 99 3.52 56.52 24.72
CA LYS A 99 3.70 57.35 25.90
C LYS A 99 4.70 56.67 26.81
N SER A 100 5.95 57.05 26.61
CA SER A 100 7.11 56.63 27.38
C SER A 100 6.86 56.77 28.89
N PRO A 101 7.13 55.75 29.71
CA PRO A 101 7.35 55.95 31.14
C PRO A 101 8.85 56.02 31.42
N LYS A 102 9.31 57.22 31.77
CA LYS A 102 10.56 57.42 32.53
C LYS A 102 10.31 56.99 33.98
N LYS A 103 11.09 56.02 34.45
CA LYS A 103 11.89 56.01 35.69
C LYS A 103 11.23 56.46 37.03
N SER A 104 10.95 55.49 37.91
CA SER A 104 11.05 55.56 39.40
C SER A 104 10.70 54.16 39.95
N ALA A 105 11.63 53.40 40.54
CA ALA A 105 12.15 53.48 41.91
C ALA A 105 11.23 52.79 42.94
N GLU A 106 11.78 51.69 43.50
CA GLU A 106 11.58 51.04 44.82
C GLU A 106 10.17 50.63 45.28
N GLU A 107 9.99 49.32 45.51
CA GLU A 107 9.45 48.79 46.77
C GLU A 107 9.85 47.31 46.94
N GLU A 108 10.47 46.99 48.08
CA GLU A 108 10.71 45.63 48.56
C GLU A 108 9.39 44.95 48.93
N THR A 109 9.20 43.69 48.54
CA THR A 109 8.50 42.71 49.40
C THR A 109 9.15 41.33 49.29
N ASP A 110 9.59 40.91 50.47
CA ASP A 110 9.95 39.58 50.93
C ASP A 110 8.76 38.62 50.77
N GLU A 111 8.95 37.47 50.11
CA GLU A 111 8.21 36.23 50.42
C GLU A 111 9.01 35.01 49.90
N GLU A 112 9.89 34.50 50.76
CA GLU A 112 10.30 33.10 50.73
C GLU A 112 9.12 32.21 51.13
N GLY A 113 8.68 31.31 50.25
CA GLY A 113 7.80 30.22 50.65
C GLY A 113 7.07 29.53 49.50
N LYS A 114 7.28 28.21 49.40
CA LYS A 114 6.52 27.23 48.58
C LYS A 114 6.70 27.28 47.06
N LYS A 115 7.77 26.67 46.56
CA LYS A 115 7.86 26.16 45.18
C LYS A 115 8.58 24.80 45.12
N GLU A 116 8.09 23.79 45.84
CA GLU A 116 8.60 22.42 45.66
C GLU A 116 7.52 21.34 45.45
N ASP A 117 6.22 21.64 45.59
CA ASP A 117 5.18 20.58 45.61
C ASP A 117 4.30 20.49 44.35
N GLU A 118 4.52 21.30 43.30
CA GLU A 118 3.65 21.30 42.10
C GLU A 118 4.28 20.65 40.85
N SER A 119 5.57 20.29 40.90
CA SER A 119 6.25 19.67 39.75
C SER A 119 6.15 18.13 39.72
N GLU A 120 5.98 17.47 40.86
CA GLU A 120 5.81 16.01 40.92
C GLU A 120 4.42 15.55 40.49
N LYS A 121 3.39 16.40 40.62
CA LYS A 121 2.01 16.03 40.25
C LYS A 121 1.74 16.09 38.75
N GLN A 122 2.54 16.84 37.98
CA GLN A 122 2.45 16.89 36.51
C GLN A 122 3.20 15.74 35.84
N GLN A 123 4.29 15.26 36.43
CA GLN A 123 5.06 14.13 35.89
C GLN A 123 4.32 12.79 36.04
N ALA A 124 3.57 12.58 37.13
CA ALA A 124 2.80 11.35 37.34
C ALA A 124 1.60 11.18 36.37
N ALA A 125 0.98 12.28 35.93
CA ALA A 125 -0.14 12.23 34.99
C ALA A 125 0.31 11.96 33.54
N GLU A 126 1.49 12.45 33.15
CA GLU A 126 2.05 12.27 31.82
C GLU A 126 2.60 10.83 31.62
N GLU A 127 3.09 10.20 32.68
CA GLU A 127 3.56 8.81 32.66
C GLU A 127 2.41 7.80 32.55
N GLU A 128 1.25 8.07 33.17
CA GLU A 128 0.05 7.22 33.05
C GLU A 128 -0.61 7.34 31.66
N GLU A 129 -0.58 8.53 31.04
CA GLU A 129 -1.08 8.74 29.68
C GLU A 129 -0.18 8.07 28.63
N ASN A 130 1.15 8.13 28.80
CA ASN A 130 2.10 7.44 27.92
C ASN A 130 1.98 5.92 28.03
N LYS A 131 1.77 5.38 29.24
CA LYS A 131 1.58 3.94 29.45
C LYS A 131 0.29 3.42 28.81
N LYS A 132 -0.80 4.20 28.85
CA LYS A 132 -2.05 3.88 28.13
C LYS A 132 -1.91 3.91 26.61
N LYS A 133 -1.12 4.84 26.05
CA LYS A 133 -0.86 4.90 24.60
C LYS A 133 -0.04 3.72 24.11
N GLU A 134 0.97 3.25 24.86
CA GLU A 134 1.73 2.04 24.48
C GLU A 134 0.87 0.77 24.53
N GLU A 135 -0.03 0.64 25.50
CA GLU A 135 -0.92 -0.52 25.61
C GLU A 135 -1.96 -0.56 24.48
N GLU A 136 -2.46 0.60 24.03
CA GLU A 136 -3.36 0.69 22.88
C GLU A 136 -2.64 0.41 21.54
N GLU A 137 -1.39 0.88 21.38
CA GLU A 137 -0.61 0.65 20.17
C GLU A 137 -0.22 -0.84 20.00
N THR A 138 0.13 -1.50 21.10
CA THR A 138 0.44 -2.94 21.10
C THR A 138 -0.80 -3.79 20.82
N ALA A 139 -1.97 -3.42 21.36
CA ALA A 139 -3.23 -4.08 21.04
C ALA A 139 -3.64 -3.89 19.56
N ARG A 140 -3.44 -2.70 18.98
CA ARG A 140 -3.69 -2.44 17.55
C ARG A 140 -2.77 -3.24 16.64
N LYS A 141 -1.47 -3.33 16.96
CA LYS A 141 -0.51 -4.15 16.18
C LYS A 141 -0.87 -5.63 16.22
N ALA A 142 -1.28 -6.17 17.37
CA ALA A 142 -1.70 -7.56 17.50
C ALA A 142 -2.98 -7.87 16.69
N ALA A 143 -3.97 -6.96 16.72
CA ALA A 143 -5.21 -7.11 15.96
C ALA A 143 -4.97 -7.02 14.44
N GLU A 144 -4.07 -6.14 13.98
CA GLU A 144 -3.70 -6.03 12.58
C GLU A 144 -2.96 -7.29 12.09
N GLU A 145 -2.06 -7.84 12.90
CA GLU A 145 -1.33 -9.08 12.57
C GLU A 145 -2.29 -10.27 12.46
N GLU A 146 -3.29 -10.38 13.34
CA GLU A 146 -4.31 -11.43 13.28
C GLU A 146 -5.20 -11.29 12.04
N LYS A 147 -5.54 -10.05 11.67
CA LYS A 147 -6.31 -9.76 10.44
C LYS A 147 -5.52 -10.14 9.19
N ARG A 148 -4.23 -9.79 9.11
CA ARG A 148 -3.34 -10.19 8.00
C ARG A 148 -3.22 -11.71 7.88
N LYS A 149 -3.05 -12.43 9.00
CA LYS A 149 -3.00 -13.91 9.00
C LYS A 149 -4.30 -14.55 8.50
N LYS A 150 -5.46 -14.00 8.85
CA LYS A 150 -6.76 -14.49 8.34
C LYS A 150 -6.94 -14.23 6.85
N GLU A 151 -6.51 -13.07 6.38
CA GLU A 151 -6.59 -12.69 4.97
C GLU A 151 -5.64 -13.51 4.09
N GLU A 152 -4.42 -13.76 4.56
CA GLU A 152 -3.44 -14.63 3.89
C GLU A 152 -3.94 -16.09 3.83
N ALA A 153 -4.52 -16.62 4.91
CA ALA A 153 -5.10 -17.96 4.93
C ALA A 153 -6.32 -18.08 3.99
N ALA A 154 -7.12 -17.02 3.84
CA ALA A 154 -8.24 -17.00 2.90
C ALA A 154 -7.75 -16.95 1.43
N ALA A 155 -6.73 -16.15 1.15
CA ALA A 155 -6.11 -16.06 -0.17
C ALA A 155 -5.47 -17.40 -0.59
N GLN A 156 -4.81 -18.08 0.34
CA GLN A 156 -4.18 -19.38 0.08
C GLN A 156 -5.23 -20.47 -0.21
N LYS A 157 -6.33 -20.52 0.56
CA LYS A 157 -7.45 -21.44 0.27
C LYS A 157 -8.08 -21.19 -1.10
N ALA A 158 -8.26 -19.92 -1.48
CA ALA A 158 -8.81 -19.57 -2.79
C ALA A 158 -7.87 -19.98 -3.94
N ALA A 159 -6.56 -19.81 -3.76
CA ALA A 159 -5.56 -20.24 -4.73
C ALA A 159 -5.53 -21.76 -4.91
N ASP A 160 -5.59 -22.53 -3.82
CA ASP A 160 -5.62 -24.00 -3.85
C ASP A 160 -6.89 -24.53 -4.52
N GLU A 161 -8.06 -23.93 -4.25
CA GLU A 161 -9.31 -24.31 -4.90
C GLU A 161 -9.27 -24.04 -6.41
N LYS A 162 -8.71 -22.90 -6.82
CA LYS A 162 -8.55 -22.56 -8.23
C LYS A 162 -7.62 -23.55 -8.94
N ARG A 163 -6.49 -23.90 -8.31
CA ARG A 163 -5.53 -24.87 -8.85
C ARG A 163 -6.14 -26.26 -9.02
N LYS A 164 -6.97 -26.69 -8.05
CA LYS A 164 -7.67 -27.98 -8.12
C LYS A 164 -8.70 -28.02 -9.26
N LYS A 165 -9.46 -26.94 -9.47
CA LYS A 165 -10.41 -26.81 -10.59
C LYS A 165 -9.70 -26.83 -11.95
N GLU A 166 -8.54 -26.18 -12.05
CA GLU A 166 -7.74 -26.14 -13.27
C GLU A 166 -7.13 -27.52 -13.60
N GLU A 167 -6.65 -28.24 -12.58
CA GLU A 167 -6.13 -29.60 -12.74
C GLU A 167 -7.24 -30.60 -13.16
N GLU A 168 -8.44 -30.48 -12.57
CA GLU A 168 -9.60 -31.28 -12.95
C GLU A 168 -10.04 -31.01 -14.40
N ALA A 169 -10.06 -29.74 -14.82
CA ALA A 169 -10.38 -29.36 -16.19
C ALA A 169 -9.34 -29.91 -17.19
N ALA A 170 -8.05 -29.82 -16.88
CA ALA A 170 -6.98 -30.36 -17.72
C ALA A 170 -7.07 -31.90 -17.83
N ALA A 171 -7.39 -32.59 -16.73
CA ALA A 171 -7.58 -34.04 -16.73
C ALA A 171 -8.80 -34.46 -17.58
N ALA A 172 -9.91 -33.70 -17.50
CA ALA A 172 -11.09 -33.94 -18.32
C ALA A 172 -10.83 -33.71 -19.82
N GLU A 173 -10.06 -32.68 -20.17
CA GLU A 173 -9.67 -32.41 -21.56
C GLU A 173 -8.78 -33.52 -22.12
N LYS A 174 -7.82 -34.02 -21.33
CA LYS A 174 -6.95 -35.13 -21.75
C LYS A 174 -7.75 -36.41 -22.01
N LYS A 175 -8.70 -36.74 -21.13
CA LYS A 175 -9.61 -37.89 -21.34
C LYS A 175 -10.43 -37.78 -22.63
N ARG A 176 -10.97 -36.59 -22.94
CA ARG A 176 -11.70 -36.36 -24.19
C ARG A 176 -10.83 -36.58 -25.42
N LYS A 177 -9.59 -36.08 -25.41
CA LYS A 177 -8.64 -36.28 -26.53
C LYS A 177 -8.29 -37.75 -26.72
N GLU A 178 -8.04 -38.48 -25.63
CA GLU A 178 -7.77 -39.92 -25.69
C GLU A 178 -8.97 -40.71 -26.25
N GLU A 179 -10.20 -40.37 -25.84
CA GLU A 179 -11.42 -41.02 -26.34
C GLU A 179 -11.65 -40.76 -27.84
N ASP A 180 -11.43 -39.51 -28.29
CA ASP A 180 -11.54 -39.14 -29.71
C ASP A 180 -10.50 -39.85 -30.59
N GLU A 181 -9.26 -40.00 -30.11
CA GLU A 181 -8.23 -40.77 -30.82
C GLU A 181 -8.59 -42.25 -30.93
N LEU A 182 -9.12 -42.83 -29.85
CA LEU A 182 -9.55 -44.23 -29.82
C LEU A 182 -10.68 -44.49 -30.81
N LYS A 183 -11.65 -43.58 -30.87
CA LYS A 183 -12.78 -43.64 -31.81
C LYS A 183 -12.31 -43.52 -33.27
N LYS A 184 -11.38 -42.59 -33.56
CA LYS A 184 -10.77 -42.48 -34.90
C LYS A 184 -10.02 -43.74 -35.30
N LYS A 185 -9.29 -44.35 -34.38
CA LYS A 185 -8.54 -45.59 -34.64
C LYS A 185 -9.49 -46.76 -34.95
N GLN A 186 -10.58 -46.91 -34.17
CA GLN A 186 -11.60 -47.92 -34.43
C GLN A 186 -12.31 -47.72 -35.77
N GLU A 187 -12.64 -46.47 -36.15
CA GLU A 187 -13.25 -46.18 -37.43
C GLU A 187 -12.30 -46.48 -38.61
N ALA A 188 -11.02 -46.16 -38.47
CA ALA A 188 -10.00 -46.48 -39.47
C ALA A 188 -9.82 -47.99 -39.64
N GLU A 189 -9.79 -48.74 -38.54
CA GLU A 189 -9.70 -50.21 -38.56
C GLU A 189 -10.94 -50.86 -39.18
N ALA A 190 -12.14 -50.38 -38.85
CA ALA A 190 -13.39 -50.85 -39.45
C ALA A 190 -13.41 -50.61 -40.97
N LYS A 191 -12.96 -49.42 -41.43
CA LYS A 191 -12.84 -49.12 -42.86
C LYS A 191 -11.82 -50.02 -43.56
N ALA A 192 -10.66 -50.25 -42.95
CA ALA A 192 -9.64 -51.13 -43.52
C ALA A 192 -10.12 -52.59 -43.63
N LYS A 193 -10.87 -53.08 -42.63
CA LYS A 193 -11.44 -54.43 -42.65
C LYS A 193 -12.52 -54.57 -43.73
N ALA A 194 -13.39 -53.57 -43.88
CA ALA A 194 -14.41 -53.56 -44.93
C ALA A 194 -13.79 -53.52 -46.34
N ALA A 195 -12.70 -52.77 -46.53
CA ALA A 195 -11.98 -52.72 -47.81
C ALA A 195 -11.37 -54.07 -48.18
N LYS A 196 -10.76 -54.79 -47.22
CA LYS A 196 -10.21 -56.13 -47.46
C LYS A 196 -11.29 -57.15 -47.81
N GLU A 197 -12.44 -57.12 -47.12
CA GLU A 197 -13.54 -58.05 -47.41
C GLU A 197 -14.18 -57.79 -48.79
N ALA A 198 -14.11 -56.56 -49.30
CA ALA A 198 -14.58 -56.21 -50.63
C ALA A 198 -13.62 -56.63 -51.76
N GLU A 199 -12.33 -56.83 -51.47
CA GLU A 199 -11.32 -57.27 -52.45
C GLU A 199 -11.28 -58.81 -52.60
N GLU A 200 -11.80 -59.54 -51.62
CA GLU A 200 -11.83 -61.02 -51.58
C GLU A 200 -13.15 -61.62 -52.14
N LYS A 201 -14.12 -60.77 -52.53
CA LYS A 201 -15.40 -61.14 -53.15
C LYS A 201 -15.41 -60.82 -54.65
#